data_AF-A0A3M7HYJ1-F1
#
_entry.id   AF-A0A3M7HYJ1-F1
#
_cell.length_a   1.000
_cell.length_b   1.000
_cell.length_c   1.000
_cell.angle_alpha   90.00
_cell.angle_beta   90.00
_cell.angle_gamma   90.00
#
_symmetry.space_group_name_H-M   'P 1'
#
loop_
_entity.id
_entity.type
_entity.pdbx_description
1 polymer ?
#
loop_
_entity_poly.entity_id
_entity_poly.type
_entity_poly.pdbx_seq_one_letter_code
_entity_poly.pdbx_strand_id
1 'polypeptide(L)'
;MQRHCLKDKMLAYTAAFFGLLASTVYADGAAILKSLDEISASTNKLNDAVVAFKGDLPGALPIAADSIALLENIHSGTKTAKASDPLTFDETIKVAGATFGLQSTVNMTLANIEDAKPKFDKLLLSPVILGNLKLDKSATDEFSTAVTEKVPENLQATAMQLTAGFDAAFDEAIATYKLF
;
A
#
# COMPACT_ATOMS: atom_id res chain seq x y z
N MET A 1 80.22 0.50 -20.19
CA MET A 1 79.59 0.04 -21.44
C MET A 1 78.11 -0.11 -21.14
N GLN A 2 77.26 0.84 -21.56
CA GLN A 2 76.60 0.87 -22.89
C GLN A 2 75.68 -0.33 -23.09
N ARG A 3 74.43 -0.24 -23.54
CA ARG A 3 73.58 0.82 -24.10
C ARG A 3 72.21 0.13 -24.27
N HIS A 4 71.09 0.72 -23.83
CA HIS A 4 70.07 1.32 -24.74
C HIS A 4 69.39 0.31 -25.68
N CYS A 5 68.07 0.22 -25.82
CA CYS A 5 66.99 1.18 -25.57
C CYS A 5 65.65 0.48 -25.89
N LEU A 6 64.58 1.25 -25.69
CA LEU A 6 63.20 1.11 -26.18
C LEU A 6 62.22 0.49 -25.16
N LYS A 7 61.65 1.30 -24.27
CA LYS A 7 60.54 2.25 -24.49
C LYS A 7 59.18 1.56 -24.65
N ASP A 8 58.30 1.98 -23.75
CA ASP A 8 56.87 2.23 -23.99
C ASP A 8 55.98 1.02 -24.27
N LYS A 9 55.22 0.61 -23.24
CA LYS A 9 53.75 0.43 -23.22
C LYS A 9 53.37 -0.05 -21.82
N MET A 10 52.80 0.79 -20.95
CA MET A 10 51.40 1.24 -20.98
C MET A 10 50.44 0.06 -20.81
N LEU A 11 49.67 0.14 -19.72
CA LEU A 11 48.39 -0.54 -19.44
C LEU A 11 48.41 -2.05 -19.18
N ALA A 12 47.93 -2.45 -18.01
CA ALA A 12 46.73 -3.30 -17.88
C ALA A 12 46.40 -3.51 -16.39
N TYR A 13 45.34 -2.84 -15.95
CA TYR A 13 44.08 -3.48 -15.51
C TYR A 13 44.13 -3.99 -14.06
N THR A 14 43.73 -3.16 -13.08
CA THR A 14 42.38 -3.22 -12.49
C THR A 14 41.91 -4.64 -12.22
N ALA A 15 41.85 -4.99 -10.94
CA ALA A 15 40.76 -5.81 -10.43
C ALA A 15 40.13 -5.01 -9.29
N ALA A 16 39.24 -4.08 -9.65
CA ALA A 16 38.20 -3.67 -8.74
C ALA A 16 37.43 -4.94 -8.38
N PHE A 17 37.42 -5.31 -7.10
CA PHE A 17 36.53 -6.34 -6.60
C PHE A 17 35.12 -5.75 -6.62
N PHE A 18 34.50 -5.75 -7.80
CA PHE A 18 33.05 -5.64 -7.92
C PHE A 18 32.50 -6.94 -7.38
N GLY A 19 32.24 -6.95 -6.07
CA GLY A 19 31.32 -7.93 -5.49
C GLY A 19 29.98 -7.74 -6.19
N LEU A 20 29.65 -8.65 -7.09
CA LEU A 20 28.31 -8.81 -7.62
C LEU A 20 27.44 -9.20 -6.42
N LEU A 21 26.81 -8.22 -5.77
CA LEU A 21 25.67 -8.48 -4.92
C LEU A 21 24.60 -9.03 -5.88
N ALA A 22 24.43 -10.35 -5.86
CA ALA A 22 23.22 -10.97 -6.36
C ALA A 22 22.09 -10.44 -5.47
N SER A 23 21.47 -9.33 -5.86
CA SER A 23 20.20 -8.91 -5.30
C SER A 23 19.24 -10.07 -5.51
N THR A 24 18.72 -10.57 -4.40
CA THR A 24 17.82 -11.71 -4.38
C THR A 24 16.51 -11.30 -5.05
N VAL A 25 16.37 -11.63 -6.33
CA VAL A 25 15.16 -11.50 -7.18
C VAL A 25 13.90 -12.10 -6.53
N TYR A 26 14.03 -12.86 -5.44
CA TYR A 26 12.94 -13.51 -4.71
C TYR A 26 12.34 -12.68 -3.55
N ALA A 27 12.84 -11.47 -3.25
CA ALA A 27 12.43 -10.72 -2.06
C ALA A 27 11.30 -9.69 -2.30
N ASP A 28 11.04 -9.30 -3.54
CA ASP A 28 10.27 -8.08 -3.81
C ASP A 28 8.76 -8.32 -3.86
N GLY A 29 8.29 -9.40 -4.52
CA GLY A 29 6.90 -9.82 -4.41
C GLY A 29 6.51 -10.22 -2.98
N ALA A 30 7.43 -10.81 -2.23
CA ALA A 30 7.23 -11.13 -0.81
C ALA A 30 7.11 -9.86 0.07
N ALA A 31 7.86 -8.80 -0.24
CA ALA A 31 7.77 -7.53 0.46
C ALA A 31 6.41 -6.84 0.22
N ILE A 32 5.92 -6.83 -1.02
CA ILE A 32 4.57 -6.31 -1.34
C ILE A 32 3.48 -7.13 -0.63
N LEU A 33 3.59 -8.46 -0.62
CA LEU A 33 2.66 -9.33 0.11
C LEU A 33 2.65 -9.01 1.61
N LYS A 34 3.82 -8.82 2.22
CA LYS A 34 3.92 -8.42 3.63
C LYS A 34 3.24 -7.07 3.89
N SER A 35 3.40 -6.10 2.99
CA SER A 35 2.70 -4.81 3.10
C SER A 35 1.18 -4.97 2.98
N LEU A 36 0.69 -5.83 2.08
CA LEU A 36 -0.75 -6.15 1.98
C LEU A 36 -1.29 -6.78 3.26
N ASP A 37 -0.53 -7.70 3.89
CA ASP A 37 -0.90 -8.30 5.17
C ASP A 37 -0.95 -7.26 6.30
N GLU A 38 0.04 -6.35 6.37
CA GLU A 38 0.09 -5.28 7.37
C GLU A 38 -1.06 -4.27 7.20
N ILE A 39 -1.40 -3.93 5.96
CA ILE A 39 -2.56 -3.07 5.64
C ILE A 39 -3.85 -3.78 6.05
N SER A 40 -4.04 -5.05 5.64
CA SER A 40 -5.21 -5.86 6.01
C SER A 40 -5.38 -5.98 7.52
N ALA A 41 -4.30 -6.19 8.27
CA ALA A 41 -4.33 -6.24 9.72
C ALA A 41 -4.77 -4.90 10.34
N SER A 42 -4.27 -3.77 9.84
CA SER A 42 -4.69 -2.44 10.32
C SER A 42 -6.14 -2.12 9.93
N THR A 43 -6.58 -2.51 8.73
CA THR A 43 -7.98 -2.36 8.30
C THR A 43 -8.92 -3.15 9.22
N ASN A 44 -8.55 -4.39 9.58
CA ASN A 44 -9.33 -5.19 10.53
C ASN A 44 -9.39 -4.55 11.93
N LYS A 45 -8.29 -3.99 12.44
CA LYS A 45 -8.30 -3.28 13.72
C LYS A 45 -9.22 -2.06 13.70
N LEU A 46 -9.13 -1.25 12.64
CA LEU A 46 -10.01 -0.12 12.44
C LEU A 46 -11.48 -0.56 12.41
N ASN A 47 -11.79 -1.63 11.67
CA ASN A 47 -13.11 -2.23 11.63
C ASN A 47 -13.61 -2.63 13.02
N ASP A 48 -12.79 -3.36 13.77
CA ASP A 48 -13.14 -3.82 15.12
C ASP A 48 -13.44 -2.65 16.06
N ALA A 49 -12.64 -1.57 15.99
CA ALA A 49 -12.87 -0.35 16.75
C ALA A 49 -14.19 0.33 16.38
N VAL A 50 -14.50 0.42 15.08
CA VAL A 50 -15.76 1.00 14.57
C VAL A 50 -16.97 0.17 14.99
N VAL A 51 -16.89 -1.16 14.90
CA VAL A 51 -17.97 -2.06 15.33
C VAL A 51 -18.19 -1.99 16.85
N ALA A 52 -17.12 -1.91 17.63
CA ALA A 52 -17.19 -1.77 19.08
C ALA A 52 -17.74 -0.42 19.53
N PHE A 53 -17.63 0.62 18.70
CA PHE A 53 -17.98 2.00 19.01
C PHE A 53 -19.43 2.17 19.47
N LYS A 54 -19.62 2.77 20.66
CA LYS A 54 -20.94 3.01 21.26
C LYS A 54 -21.43 4.46 21.08
N GLY A 55 -20.68 5.31 20.40
CA GLY A 55 -21.05 6.71 20.20
C GLY A 55 -20.68 7.65 21.34
N ASP A 56 -19.58 7.34 22.04
CA ASP A 56 -18.99 8.16 23.10
C ASP A 56 -17.56 8.58 22.75
N LEU A 57 -17.10 9.73 23.26
CA LEU A 57 -15.77 10.27 22.91
C LEU A 57 -14.61 9.31 23.22
N PRO A 58 -14.55 8.64 24.38
CA PRO A 58 -13.49 7.66 24.65
C PRO A 58 -13.43 6.54 23.60
N GLY A 59 -14.58 6.03 23.16
CA GLY A 59 -14.66 5.00 22.13
C GLY A 59 -14.26 5.47 20.73
N ALA A 60 -14.22 6.78 20.47
CA ALA A 60 -13.74 7.32 19.19
C ALA A 60 -12.20 7.41 19.12
N LEU A 61 -11.49 7.38 20.26
CA LEU A 61 -10.03 7.50 20.29
C LEU A 61 -9.32 6.30 19.63
N PRO A 62 -9.70 5.03 19.89
CA PRO A 62 -9.10 3.90 19.18
C PRO A 62 -9.30 3.97 17.67
N ILE A 63 -10.48 4.40 17.20
CA ILE A 63 -10.78 4.56 15.77
C ILE A 63 -9.82 5.55 15.11
N ALA A 64 -9.57 6.69 15.77
CA ALA A 64 -8.62 7.67 15.27
C ALA A 64 -7.19 7.11 15.22
N ALA A 65 -6.76 6.39 16.27
CA ALA A 65 -5.43 5.79 16.33
C ALA A 65 -5.24 4.70 15.26
N ASP A 66 -6.22 3.82 15.08
CA ASP A 66 -6.18 2.74 14.10
C ASP A 66 -6.27 3.27 12.66
N SER A 67 -7.01 4.35 12.42
CA SER A 67 -7.05 5.05 11.12
C SER A 67 -5.69 5.67 10.77
N ILE A 68 -5.00 6.30 11.73
CA ILE A 68 -3.64 6.82 11.52
C ILE A 68 -2.66 5.68 11.20
N ALA A 69 -2.71 4.59 11.98
CA ALA A 69 -1.84 3.43 11.75
C ALA A 69 -2.11 2.75 10.40
N LEU A 70 -3.37 2.69 9.96
CA LEU A 70 -3.72 2.23 8.62
C LEU A 70 -3.09 3.11 7.54
N LEU A 71 -3.26 4.43 7.63
CA LEU A 71 -2.70 5.38 6.65
C LEU A 71 -1.16 5.30 6.59
N GLU A 72 -0.49 5.16 7.74
CA GLU A 72 0.95 4.95 7.82
C GLU A 72 1.39 3.66 7.12
N ASN A 73 0.66 2.55 7.35
CA ASN A 73 0.95 1.27 6.70
C ASN A 73 0.71 1.32 5.19
N ILE A 74 -0.33 2.02 4.72
CA ILE A 74 -0.56 2.23 3.28
C ILE A 74 0.61 3.00 2.68
N HIS A 75 1.04 4.12 3.28
CA HIS A 75 2.19 4.89 2.79
C HIS A 75 3.50 4.08 2.81
N SER A 76 3.70 3.27 3.85
CA SER A 76 4.86 2.36 3.96
C SER A 76 4.82 1.30 2.85
N GLY A 77 3.65 0.72 2.60
CA GLY A 77 3.39 -0.21 1.51
C GLY A 77 3.65 0.42 0.15
N THR A 78 3.23 1.66 -0.08
CA THR A 78 3.50 2.40 -1.32
C THR A 78 4.99 2.58 -1.55
N LYS A 79 5.77 2.92 -0.51
CA LYS A 79 7.23 3.04 -0.62
C LYS A 79 7.87 1.69 -0.95
N THR A 80 7.44 0.62 -0.28
CA THR A 80 7.90 -0.75 -0.54
C THR A 80 7.60 -1.17 -1.98
N ALA A 81 6.35 -0.97 -2.43
CA ALA A 81 5.95 -1.27 -3.80
C ALA A 81 6.80 -0.48 -4.80
N LYS A 82 6.96 0.85 -4.64
CA LYS A 82 7.79 1.65 -5.55
C LYS A 82 9.24 1.17 -5.63
N ALA A 83 9.81 0.74 -4.51
CA ALA A 83 11.19 0.26 -4.41
C ALA A 83 11.40 -1.18 -4.88
N SER A 84 10.32 -1.94 -5.08
CA SER A 84 10.36 -3.34 -5.51
C SER A 84 10.70 -3.46 -7.01
N ASP A 85 11.36 -4.55 -7.40
CA ASP A 85 11.50 -4.95 -8.79
C ASP A 85 10.14 -5.35 -9.41
N PRO A 86 10.02 -5.42 -10.75
CA PRO A 86 8.84 -5.96 -11.40
C PRO A 86 8.55 -7.40 -10.95
N LEU A 87 7.27 -7.68 -10.70
CA LEU A 87 6.79 -8.99 -10.27
C LEU A 87 6.94 -10.03 -11.39
N THR A 88 7.29 -11.24 -10.99
CA THR A 88 7.10 -12.43 -11.83
C THR A 88 5.61 -12.75 -11.99
N PHE A 89 5.27 -13.63 -12.93
CA PHE A 89 3.89 -14.09 -13.13
C PHE A 89 3.31 -14.76 -11.87
N ASP A 90 4.08 -15.63 -11.22
CA ASP A 90 3.64 -16.34 -10.01
C ASP A 90 3.44 -15.39 -8.82
N GLU A 91 4.32 -14.39 -8.67
CA GLU A 91 4.15 -13.35 -7.65
C GLU A 91 2.95 -12.46 -7.94
N THR A 92 2.71 -12.12 -9.21
CA THR A 92 1.53 -11.36 -9.64
C THR A 92 0.23 -12.06 -9.23
N ILE A 93 0.14 -13.38 -9.41
CA ILE A 93 -1.04 -14.15 -8.99
C ILE A 93 -1.23 -14.08 -7.47
N LYS A 94 -0.16 -14.22 -6.69
CA LYS A 94 -0.23 -14.16 -5.22
C LYS A 94 -0.66 -12.77 -4.74
N VAL A 95 -0.06 -11.71 -5.30
CA VAL A 95 -0.40 -10.31 -5.01
C VAL A 95 -1.86 -10.04 -5.36
N ALA A 96 -2.32 -10.47 -6.54
CA ALA A 96 -3.72 -10.33 -6.93
C ALA A 96 -4.67 -11.00 -5.93
N GLY A 97 -4.37 -12.23 -5.50
CA GLY A 97 -5.16 -12.94 -4.50
C GLY A 97 -5.24 -12.21 -3.15
N ALA A 98 -4.10 -11.70 -2.67
CA ALA A 98 -4.06 -10.90 -1.45
C ALA A 98 -4.84 -9.57 -1.59
N THR A 99 -4.75 -8.90 -2.74
CA THR A 99 -5.51 -7.68 -3.04
C THR A 99 -7.02 -7.93 -3.04
N PHE A 100 -7.51 -9.04 -3.62
CA PHE A 100 -8.93 -9.42 -3.56
C PHE A 100 -9.40 -9.61 -2.10
N GLY A 101 -8.60 -10.28 -1.26
CA GLY A 101 -8.91 -10.46 0.15
C GLY A 101 -8.96 -9.14 0.92
N LEU A 102 -8.00 -8.24 0.64
CA LEU A 102 -7.98 -6.90 1.20
C LEU A 102 -9.21 -6.09 0.78
N GLN A 103 -9.64 -6.17 -0.49
CA GLN A 103 -10.84 -5.49 -0.98
C GLN A 103 -12.09 -5.90 -0.21
N SER A 104 -12.28 -7.19 0.06
CA SER A 104 -13.41 -7.64 0.90
C SER A 104 -13.37 -7.02 2.29
N THR A 105 -12.18 -6.88 2.88
CA THR A 105 -11.99 -6.32 4.22
C THR A 105 -12.25 -4.82 4.24
N VAL A 106 -11.75 -4.08 3.24
CA VAL A 106 -11.98 -2.63 3.08
C VAL A 106 -13.47 -2.35 2.89
N ASN A 107 -14.15 -3.08 2.01
CA ASN A 107 -15.58 -2.89 1.77
C ASN A 107 -16.42 -3.09 3.05
N MET A 108 -16.11 -4.13 3.83
CA MET A 108 -16.78 -4.36 5.12
C MET A 108 -16.51 -3.22 6.10
N THR A 109 -15.28 -2.73 6.16
CA THR A 109 -14.88 -1.66 7.08
C THR A 109 -15.58 -0.35 6.74
N LEU A 110 -15.62 0.01 5.46
CA LEU A 110 -16.30 1.22 4.97
C LEU A 110 -17.80 1.15 5.24
N ALA A 111 -18.45 0.02 4.96
CA ALA A 111 -19.86 -0.18 5.30
C ALA A 111 -20.14 -0.01 6.81
N ASN A 112 -19.27 -0.55 7.67
CA ASN A 112 -19.40 -0.38 9.13
C ASN A 112 -19.16 1.09 9.56
N ILE A 113 -18.29 1.83 8.88
CA ILE A 113 -18.08 3.27 9.11
C ILE A 113 -19.33 4.05 8.72
N GLU A 114 -19.98 3.70 7.61
CA GLU A 114 -21.25 4.29 7.17
C GLU A 114 -22.37 4.03 8.18
N ASP A 115 -22.54 2.79 8.62
CA ASP A 115 -23.52 2.42 9.65
C ASP A 115 -23.29 3.13 10.99
N ALA A 116 -22.03 3.43 11.30
CA ALA A 116 -21.66 4.18 12.50
C ALA A 116 -21.91 5.69 12.40
N LYS A 117 -22.27 6.24 11.22
CA LYS A 117 -22.45 7.68 11.00
C LYS A 117 -23.33 8.37 12.05
N PRO A 118 -24.51 7.87 12.46
CA PRO A 118 -25.33 8.55 13.47
C PRO A 118 -24.61 8.72 14.81
N LYS A 119 -23.70 7.80 15.16
CA LYS A 119 -22.88 7.88 16.38
C LYS A 119 -21.81 8.97 16.25
N PHE A 120 -21.18 9.09 15.09
CA PHE A 120 -20.21 10.16 14.83
C PHE A 120 -20.88 11.53 14.70
N ASP A 121 -22.06 11.62 14.09
CA ASP A 121 -22.87 12.84 13.99
C ASP A 121 -23.19 13.40 15.39
N LYS A 122 -23.59 12.54 16.33
CA LYS A 122 -23.86 12.92 17.73
C LYS A 122 -22.64 13.56 18.42
N LEU A 123 -21.43 13.18 18.01
CA LEU A 123 -20.18 13.73 18.52
C LEU A 123 -19.62 14.87 17.66
N LEU A 124 -20.31 15.28 16.60
CA LEU A 124 -19.87 16.29 15.63
C LEU A 124 -18.56 15.90 14.91
N LEU A 125 -18.30 14.61 14.75
CA LEU A 125 -17.06 14.08 14.15
C LEU A 125 -17.16 13.81 12.65
N SER A 126 -18.32 13.95 12.04
CA SER A 126 -18.53 13.61 10.62
C SER A 126 -17.61 14.33 9.64
N PRO A 127 -17.26 15.63 9.82
CA PRO A 127 -16.24 16.28 8.99
C PRO A 127 -14.85 15.66 9.12
N VAL A 128 -14.50 15.16 10.31
CA VAL A 128 -13.21 14.47 10.55
C VAL A 128 -13.20 13.12 9.82
N ILE A 129 -14.28 12.34 9.94
CA ILE A 129 -14.42 11.06 9.23
C ILE A 129 -14.36 11.28 7.71
N LEU A 130 -15.07 12.30 7.19
CA LEU A 130 -14.99 12.67 5.77
C LEU A 130 -13.56 13.01 5.32
N GLY A 131 -12.81 13.74 6.16
CA GLY A 131 -11.41 14.06 5.92
C GLY A 131 -10.55 12.80 5.82
N ASN A 132 -10.69 11.89 6.78
CA ASN A 132 -9.95 10.63 6.81
C ASN A 132 -10.28 9.72 5.62
N LEU A 133 -11.56 9.55 5.27
CA LEU A 133 -11.98 8.76 4.12
C LEU A 133 -11.33 9.23 2.81
N LYS A 134 -11.22 10.55 2.61
CA LYS A 134 -10.54 11.13 1.44
C LYS A 134 -9.04 10.88 1.43
N LEU A 135 -8.39 10.97 2.60
CA LEU A 135 -6.97 10.68 2.75
C LEU A 135 -6.67 9.20 2.49
N ASP A 136 -7.46 8.31 3.09
CA ASP A 136 -7.31 6.86 2.92
C ASP A 136 -7.58 6.43 1.48
N LYS A 137 -8.59 7.01 0.82
CA LYS A 137 -8.82 6.80 -0.62
C LYS A 137 -7.60 7.20 -1.44
N SER A 138 -7.12 8.44 -1.27
CA SER A 138 -5.96 8.95 -2.00
C SER A 138 -4.71 8.09 -1.79
N ALA A 139 -4.45 7.65 -0.55
CA ALA A 139 -3.32 6.79 -0.24
C ALA A 139 -3.47 5.39 -0.86
N THR A 140 -4.71 4.86 -0.88
CA THR A 140 -5.03 3.58 -1.53
C THR A 140 -4.83 3.64 -3.04
N ASP A 141 -5.21 4.76 -3.68
CA ASP A 141 -5.00 4.98 -5.11
C ASP A 141 -3.50 5.01 -5.46
N GLU A 142 -2.69 5.69 -4.64
CA GLU A 142 -1.24 5.72 -4.80
C GLU A 142 -0.59 4.35 -4.61
N PHE A 143 -1.03 3.59 -3.60
CA PHE A 143 -0.55 2.23 -3.35
C PHE A 143 -0.91 1.30 -4.50
N SER A 144 -2.18 1.32 -4.93
CA SER A 144 -2.70 0.51 -6.04
C SER A 144 -1.96 0.79 -7.34
N THR A 145 -1.66 2.06 -7.61
CA THR A 145 -0.85 2.47 -8.77
C THR A 145 0.57 1.90 -8.67
N ALA A 146 1.24 2.09 -7.52
CA ALA A 146 2.59 1.59 -7.31
C ALA A 146 2.71 0.06 -7.45
N VAL A 147 1.73 -0.70 -6.97
CA VAL A 147 1.69 -2.16 -7.15
C VAL A 147 1.42 -2.53 -8.61
N THR A 148 0.50 -1.83 -9.28
CA THR A 148 0.18 -2.07 -10.70
C THR A 148 1.39 -1.84 -11.61
N GLU A 149 2.22 -0.83 -11.32
CA GLU A 149 3.48 -0.59 -12.05
C GLU A 149 4.48 -1.75 -11.94
N LYS A 150 4.34 -2.62 -10.93
CA LYS A 150 5.17 -3.82 -10.79
C LYS A 150 4.58 -5.04 -11.47
N VAL A 151 3.32 -5.01 -11.88
CA VAL A 151 2.68 -6.11 -12.61
C VAL A 151 3.21 -6.17 -14.05
N PRO A 152 3.43 -7.38 -14.63
CA PRO A 152 3.78 -7.53 -16.04
C PRO A 152 2.84 -6.75 -16.96
N GLU A 153 3.38 -6.08 -17.97
CA GLU A 153 2.66 -5.12 -18.82
C GLU A 153 1.36 -5.68 -19.40
N ASN A 154 1.37 -6.95 -19.83
CA ASN A 154 0.21 -7.62 -20.40
C ASN A 154 -0.92 -7.91 -19.39
N LEU A 155 -0.69 -7.70 -18.09
CA LEU A 155 -1.65 -7.92 -17.01
C LEU A 155 -2.06 -6.62 -16.29
N GLN A 156 -1.41 -5.48 -16.57
CA GLN A 156 -1.67 -4.22 -15.85
C GLN A 156 -3.11 -3.74 -16.00
N ALA A 157 -3.72 -3.86 -17.19
CA ALA A 157 -5.14 -3.51 -17.37
C ALA A 157 -6.07 -4.35 -16.49
N THR A 158 -5.74 -5.63 -16.25
CA THR A 158 -6.51 -6.50 -15.34
C THR A 158 -6.29 -6.08 -13.89
N ALA A 159 -5.06 -5.72 -13.51
CA ALA A 159 -4.76 -5.21 -12.18
C ALA A 159 -5.49 -3.88 -11.87
N MET A 160 -5.56 -2.95 -12.83
CA MET A 160 -6.34 -1.72 -12.67
C MET A 160 -7.84 -1.99 -12.47
N GLN A 161 -8.39 -2.97 -13.19
CA GLN A 161 -9.80 -3.33 -13.04
C GLN A 161 -10.10 -3.98 -11.68
N LEU A 162 -9.13 -4.70 -11.11
CA LEU A 162 -9.21 -5.23 -9.76
C LEU A 162 -9.29 -4.10 -8.72
N THR A 163 -8.44 -3.10 -8.83
CA THR A 163 -8.36 -2.02 -7.83
C THR A 163 -9.53 -1.03 -7.91
N ALA A 164 -10.25 -0.96 -9.04
CA ALA A 164 -11.44 -0.12 -9.20
C ALA A 164 -12.56 -0.41 -8.18
N GLY A 165 -12.57 -1.60 -7.58
CA GLY A 165 -13.53 -1.93 -6.53
C GLY A 165 -13.31 -1.18 -5.21
N PHE A 166 -12.08 -0.72 -4.93
CA PHE A 166 -11.80 0.14 -3.77
C PHE A 166 -12.39 1.53 -3.97
N ASP A 167 -12.22 2.11 -5.17
CA ASP A 167 -12.72 3.45 -5.52
C ASP A 167 -14.21 3.57 -5.25
N ALA A 168 -15.00 2.62 -5.75
CA ALA A 168 -16.44 2.63 -5.60
C ALA A 168 -16.88 2.61 -4.12
N ALA A 169 -16.24 1.79 -3.29
CA ALA A 169 -16.56 1.69 -1.88
C ALA A 169 -16.19 2.98 -1.11
N PHE A 170 -15.03 3.57 -1.41
CA PHE A 170 -14.65 4.84 -0.80
C PHE A 170 -15.58 5.98 -1.25
N ASP A 171 -15.98 6.02 -2.52
CA ASP A 171 -16.88 7.04 -3.04
C ASP A 171 -18.27 6.97 -2.39
N GLU A 172 -18.78 5.77 -2.14
CA GLU A 172 -20.02 5.54 -1.38
C GLU A 172 -19.91 6.06 0.05
N ALA A 173 -18.87 5.64 0.79
CA ALA A 173 -18.65 6.10 2.16
C ALA A 173 -18.45 7.63 2.24
N ILE A 174 -17.69 8.22 1.31
CA ILE A 174 -17.50 9.66 1.21
C ILE A 174 -18.83 10.37 0.96
N ALA A 175 -19.69 9.83 0.08
CA ALA A 175 -21.02 10.38 -0.17
C ALA A 175 -21.89 10.35 1.08
N THR A 176 -21.87 9.24 1.83
CA THR A 176 -22.57 9.09 3.10
C THR A 176 -22.17 10.17 4.13
N TYR A 177 -20.92 10.63 4.13
CA TYR A 177 -20.42 11.64 5.06
C TYR A 177 -20.42 13.10 4.55
N LYS A 178 -20.75 13.36 3.29
CA LYS A 178 -20.87 14.73 2.77
C LYS A 178 -22.06 15.44 3.43
N LEU A 179 -21.80 16.65 3.95
CA LEU A 179 -22.85 17.56 4.41
C LEU A 179 -23.37 18.35 3.21
N PHE A 180 -24.40 17.81 2.54
CA PHE A 180 -25.14 18.42 1.42
C PHE A 180 -24.33 18.64 0.13
#